data_AF-A0A4Q7V076-F1
#
_entry.id   AF-A0A4Q7V076-F1
#
_cell.length_a   1.000
_cell.length_b   1.000
_cell.length_c   1.000
_cell.angle_alpha   90.00
_cell.angle_beta   90.00
_cell.angle_gamma   90.00
#
_symmetry.space_group_name_H-M   'P 1'
#
loop_
_entity.id
_entity.type
_entity.pdbx_description
1 polymer ?
#
loop_
_entity_poly.entity_id
_entity_poly.type
_entity_poly.pdbx_seq_one_letter_code
_entity_poly.pdbx_strand_id
1 'polypeptide(L)' 'MARKGSGKRGGNRKGYIAPGRRNVYDALRRQGASKSKAAAIANSGTTHAKRSASARKAARTRAARGRKR' A
#
# COMPACT_ATOMS: atom_id res chain seq x y z
N MET A 1 -2.75 -2.77 37.96
CA MET A 1 -3.30 -1.67 37.12
C MET A 1 -3.25 -2.07 35.66
N ALA A 2 -4.33 -1.76 34.93
CA ALA A 2 -4.71 -2.28 33.64
C ALA A 2 -3.80 -1.88 32.46
N ARG A 3 -3.66 -2.78 31.48
CA ARG A 3 -3.88 -2.46 30.05
C ARG A 3 -4.62 -3.59 29.34
N LYS A 4 -5.92 -3.70 29.67
CA LYS A 4 -6.94 -4.31 28.83
C LYS A 4 -6.98 -3.52 27.53
N GLY A 5 -6.64 -4.16 26.41
CA GLY A 5 -6.62 -3.56 25.07
C GLY A 5 -7.04 -4.53 23.98
N SER A 6 -7.92 -5.47 24.31
CA SER A 6 -8.70 -6.22 23.34
C SER A 6 -9.63 -5.27 22.58
N GLY A 7 -9.32 -4.96 21.32
CA GLY A 7 -10.31 -4.31 20.45
C GLY A 7 -9.74 -3.38 19.39
N LYS A 8 -9.47 -3.93 18.20
CA LYS A 8 -9.96 -3.35 16.93
C LYS A 8 -9.84 -4.36 15.80
N ARG A 9 -10.70 -5.39 15.88
CA ARG A 9 -11.29 -5.97 14.67
C ARG A 9 -12.16 -4.85 14.07
N GLY A 10 -11.96 -4.49 12.81
CA GLY A 10 -12.87 -3.61 12.08
C GLY A 10 -12.76 -2.11 12.40
N GLY A 11 -12.17 -1.36 11.48
CA GLY A 11 -12.18 0.10 11.51
C GLY A 11 -12.11 0.66 10.10
N ASN A 12 -13.18 0.40 9.34
CA ASN A 12 -13.49 0.88 7.99
C ASN A 12 -12.70 0.22 6.85
N ARG A 13 -13.38 -0.07 5.73
CA ARG A 13 -12.81 -0.51 4.43
C ARG A 13 -11.72 0.44 3.85
N LYS A 14 -11.30 1.47 4.60
CA LYS A 14 -10.25 2.46 4.28
C LYS A 14 -8.93 2.27 5.05
N GLY A 15 -8.65 1.07 5.57
CA GLY A 15 -7.41 0.80 6.30
C GLY A 15 -6.99 -0.66 6.40
N TYR A 16 -7.65 -1.57 5.66
CA TYR A 16 -7.21 -2.96 5.58
C TYR A 16 -5.81 -3.02 4.97
N ILE A 17 -4.90 -3.75 5.58
CA ILE A 17 -3.55 -3.98 5.09
C ILE A 17 -3.38 -5.49 5.03
N ALA A 18 -3.05 -6.01 3.85
CA ALA A 18 -2.85 -7.44 3.70
C ALA A 18 -1.69 -7.96 4.58
N PRO A 19 -1.73 -9.23 5.00
CA PRO A 19 -0.62 -9.85 5.73
C PRO A 19 0.72 -9.63 5.01
N GLY A 20 1.78 -9.36 5.78
CA GLY A 20 3.12 -9.07 5.25
C GLY A 20 3.32 -7.66 4.65
N ARG A 21 2.30 -6.79 4.64
CA ARG A 21 2.39 -5.42 4.07
C ARG A 21 2.47 -4.31 5.12
N ARG A 22 2.51 -4.65 6.41
CA ARG A 22 2.54 -3.69 7.52
C ARG A 22 3.76 -2.77 7.45
N ASN A 23 4.94 -3.33 7.15
CA ASN A 23 6.20 -2.58 7.06
C ASN A 23 6.10 -1.43 6.03
N VAL A 24 5.51 -1.69 4.86
CA VAL A 24 5.31 -0.69 3.80
C VAL A 24 4.32 0.39 4.24
N TYR A 25 3.23 -0.02 4.88
CA TYR A 25 2.26 0.92 5.44
C TYR A 25 2.91 1.84 6.48
N ASP A 26 3.66 1.29 7.43
CA ASP A 26 4.29 2.06 8.50
C ASP A 26 5.41 2.96 7.98
N ALA A 27 6.15 2.55 6.96
CA ALA A 27 7.13 3.41 6.28
C ALA A 27 6.45 4.61 5.61
N LEU A 28 5.34 4.39 4.88
CA LEU A 28 4.58 5.47 4.25
C LEU A 28 3.93 6.41 5.27
N ARG A 29 3.44 5.87 6.40
CA ARG A 29 2.90 6.67 7.51
C ARG A 29 3.96 7.56 8.14
N ARG A 30 5.19 7.07 8.30
CA ARG A 30 6.34 7.86 8.78
C ARG A 30 6.72 8.98 7.81
N GLN A 31 6.54 8.78 6.51
CA GLN A 31 6.72 9.82 5.48
C GLN A 31 5.54 10.81 5.38
N GLY A 32 4.56 10.75 6.27
CA GLY A 32 3.42 11.67 6.29
C GLY A 32 2.26 11.28 5.36
N ALA A 33 2.26 10.09 4.76
CA ALA A 33 1.14 9.66 3.93
C ALA A 33 -0.15 9.49 4.77
N SER A 34 -1.28 9.91 4.21
CA SER A 34 -2.59 9.66 4.82
C SER A 34 -2.88 8.16 4.92
N LYS A 35 -3.70 7.76 5.91
CA LYS A 35 -4.02 6.34 6.17
C LYS A 35 -4.53 5.62 4.90
N SER A 36 -5.46 6.27 4.18
CA SER A 36 -6.04 5.73 2.94
C SER A 36 -5.01 5.59 1.83
N LYS A 37 -4.13 6.59 1.65
CA LYS A 37 -3.07 6.56 0.63
C LYS A 37 -2.05 5.46 0.93
N ALA A 38 -1.61 5.36 2.18
CA ALA A 38 -0.66 4.33 2.61
C ALA A 38 -1.23 2.93 2.43
N ALA A 39 -2.50 2.68 2.81
CA ALA A 39 -3.14 1.39 2.64
C ALA A 39 -3.32 1.01 1.16
N ALA A 40 -3.71 1.96 0.31
CA ALA A 40 -3.84 1.74 -1.14
C ALA A 40 -2.51 1.33 -1.77
N ILE A 41 -1.42 2.03 -1.43
CA ILE A 41 -0.07 1.72 -1.93
C ILE A 41 0.40 0.37 -1.40
N ALA A 42 0.28 0.12 -0.09
CA ALA A 42 0.70 -1.14 0.52
C ALA A 42 -0.02 -2.35 -0.09
N ASN A 43 -1.32 -2.22 -0.40
CA ASN A 43 -2.12 -3.28 -1.01
C ASN A 43 -2.00 -3.36 -2.53
N SER A 44 -1.41 -2.37 -3.21
CA SER A 44 -1.36 -2.30 -4.68
C SER A 44 -0.64 -3.46 -5.36
N GLY A 45 0.13 -4.26 -4.61
CA GLY A 45 0.83 -5.45 -5.13
C GLY A 45 0.38 -6.79 -4.53
N THR A 46 -0.76 -6.82 -3.84
CA THR A 46 -1.20 -7.99 -3.04
C THR A 46 -1.40 -9.26 -3.84
N THR A 47 -1.96 -9.16 -5.04
CA THR A 47 -2.20 -10.32 -5.91
C THR A 47 -1.28 -10.30 -7.13
N HIS A 48 -1.09 -11.45 -7.77
CA HIS A 48 -0.30 -11.56 -9.00
C HIS A 48 -0.80 -10.60 -10.08
N ALA A 49 -2.12 -10.56 -10.31
CA ALA A 49 -2.75 -9.64 -11.25
C ALA A 49 -2.41 -8.16 -10.97
N LYS A 50 -2.51 -7.73 -9.70
CA LYS A 50 -2.21 -6.34 -9.30
C LYS A 50 -0.72 -6.02 -9.47
N ARG A 51 0.17 -6.95 -9.13
CA ARG A 51 1.62 -6.81 -9.32
C ARG A 51 1.96 -6.65 -10.81
N SER A 52 1.40 -7.49 -11.67
CA SER A 52 1.57 -7.43 -13.12
C SER A 52 1.05 -6.12 -13.71
N ALA A 53 -0.11 -5.63 -13.26
CA ALA A 53 -0.64 -4.34 -13.68
C ALA A 53 0.31 -3.17 -13.32
N SER A 54 0.83 -3.17 -12.09
CA SER A 54 1.81 -2.17 -11.65
C SER A 54 3.11 -2.23 -12.46
N ALA A 55 3.64 -3.44 -12.70
CA ALA A 55 4.83 -3.66 -13.52
C ALA A 55 4.64 -3.16 -14.95
N ARG A 56 3.51 -3.48 -15.59
CA ARG A 56 3.15 -2.99 -16.94
C ARG A 56 3.04 -1.47 -16.97
N LYS A 57 2.40 -0.85 -15.97
CA LYS A 57 2.31 0.61 -15.86
C LYS A 57 3.70 1.25 -15.74
N ALA A 58 4.57 0.70 -14.88
CA ALA A 58 5.93 1.18 -14.73
C ALA A 58 6.76 1.02 -16.02
N ALA A 59 6.62 -0.10 -16.73
CA ALA A 59 7.26 -0.32 -18.03
C ALA A 59 6.81 0.71 -19.06
N ARG A 60 5.49 0.97 -19.17
CA ARG A 60 4.93 2.01 -20.06
C ARG A 60 5.48 3.39 -19.71
N THR A 61 5.58 3.75 -18.42
CA THR A 61 6.15 5.03 -18.00
C THR A 61 7.63 5.16 -18.39
N ARG A 62 8.43 4.08 -18.24
CA ARG A 62 9.84 4.07 -18.68
C ARG A 62 9.96 4.23 -20.20
N ALA A 63 9.17 3.48 -20.97
CA ALA A 63 9.16 3.58 -22.42
C ALA A 63 8.76 4.99 -22.89
N ALA A 64 7.73 5.58 -22.31
CA ALA A 64 7.30 6.94 -22.63
C ALA A 64 8.38 7.99 -22.32
N ARG A 65 9.10 7.85 -21.19
CA ARG A 65 10.23 8.72 -20.84
C ARG A 65 11.43 8.51 -21.77
N GLY A 66 11.72 7.27 -22.13
CA GLY A 66 12.79 6.92 -23.06
C GLY A 66 12.53 7.43 -24.48
N ARG A 67 11.27 7.44 -24.92
CA ARG A 67 10.85 7.99 -26.22
C ARG A 67 10.81 9.52 -26.28
N LYS A 68 10.84 10.19 -25.11
CA LYS A 68 10.85 11.65 -25.01
C LYS A 68 12.28 12.23 -24.94
N ARG A 69 13.29 11.37 -24.99
CA ARG A 69 14.71 11.72 -25.14
C ARG A 69 15.13 11.37 -26.54
#